data_AF-A0A4W5RTG1-F1
#
_entry.id   AF-A0A4W5RTG1-F1
#
_cell.length_a   1.000
_cell.length_b   1.000
_cell.length_c   1.000
_cell.angle_alpha   90.00
_cell.angle_beta   90.00
_cell.angle_gamma   90.00
#
_symmetry.space_group_name_H-M   'P 1'
#
loop_
_entity.id
_entity.type
_entity.pdbx_description
1 polymer ?
#
loop_
_entity_poly.entity_id
_entity_poly.type
_entity_poly.pdbx_seq_one_letter_code
_entity_poly.pdbx_strand_id
1 'polypeptide(L)'
;MFAPNEDQMHVVNHCEGKPTAEKRNVLEESARIARGDVSDLAKLEVTAFDALIIPGGFGVAKNLSDWAVKGKDYTVQPQVEKLIKEFHAAGKPLAMCCISPVLAAKVLPGCEITVGQDKECERWVTMSQVWVNRATYLCVCVREREKERESVCV
;
A
#
# COMPACT_ATOMS: atom_id res chain seq x y z
N MET A 1 -3.01 14.92 3.40
CA MET A 1 -3.06 13.61 2.70
C MET A 1 -2.29 13.71 1.37
N PHE A 2 -1.83 12.61 0.77
CA PHE A 2 -1.17 12.65 -0.55
C PHE A 2 -1.76 11.61 -1.50
N ALA A 3 -1.77 11.95 -2.79
CA ALA A 3 -2.21 11.05 -3.87
C ALA A 3 -1.47 11.39 -5.19
N PRO A 4 -1.17 10.40 -6.04
CA PRO A 4 -0.64 10.66 -7.38
C PRO A 4 -1.61 11.50 -8.20
N ASN A 5 -1.10 12.48 -8.94
CA ASN A 5 -1.88 13.26 -9.89
C ASN A 5 -1.92 12.58 -11.26
N GLU A 6 -2.68 11.50 -11.36
CA GLU A 6 -2.81 10.68 -12.57
C GLU A 6 -4.26 10.16 -12.73
N ASP A 7 -4.61 9.73 -13.94
CA ASP A 7 -5.91 9.10 -14.20
C ASP A 7 -6.00 7.73 -13.52
N GLN A 8 -7.16 7.39 -12.95
CA GLN A 8 -7.44 6.04 -12.47
C GLN A 8 -7.38 5.02 -13.61
N MET A 9 -6.84 3.83 -13.35
CA MET A 9 -6.86 2.72 -14.31
C MET A 9 -8.29 2.34 -14.73
N HIS A 10 -9.23 2.33 -13.77
CA HIS A 10 -10.64 2.08 -14.03
C HIS A 10 -11.52 2.97 -13.14
N VAL A 11 -12.58 3.53 -13.70
CA VAL A 11 -13.69 4.10 -12.94
C VAL A 11 -14.78 3.04 -12.85
N VAL A 12 -15.16 2.64 -11.63
CA VAL A 12 -16.07 1.53 -11.38
C VAL A 12 -17.40 2.06 -10.87
N ASN A 13 -18.50 1.65 -11.52
CA ASN A 13 -19.81 1.75 -10.92
C ASN A 13 -19.91 0.68 -9.83
N HIS A 14 -19.83 1.10 -8.57
CA HIS A 14 -19.82 0.18 -7.43
C HIS A 14 -21.19 -0.47 -7.17
N CYS A 15 -22.30 0.08 -7.68
CA CYS A 15 -23.62 -0.56 -7.61
C CYS A 15 -23.69 -1.79 -8.53
N GLU A 16 -22.98 -1.77 -9.67
CA GLU A 16 -22.96 -2.85 -10.66
C GLU A 16 -21.70 -3.72 -10.58
N GLY A 17 -20.66 -3.25 -9.88
CA GLY A 17 -19.36 -3.90 -9.83
C GLY A 17 -18.58 -3.86 -11.15
N LYS A 18 -18.96 -3.00 -12.10
CA LYS A 18 -18.42 -2.97 -13.47
C LYS A 18 -17.65 -1.68 -13.78
N PRO A 19 -16.59 -1.75 -14.60
CA PRO A 19 -15.94 -0.56 -15.14
C PRO A 19 -16.91 0.26 -16.01
N THR A 20 -16.67 1.56 -16.05
CA THR A 20 -17.37 2.53 -16.90
C THR A 20 -16.38 3.16 -17.87
N ALA A 21 -16.88 3.88 -18.89
CA ALA A 21 -16.04 4.62 -19.85
C ALA A 21 -15.58 5.99 -19.33
N GLU A 22 -16.01 6.38 -18.13
CA GLU A 22 -15.60 7.65 -17.50
C GLU A 22 -14.11 7.65 -17.18
N LYS A 23 -13.54 8.86 -17.13
CA LYS A 23 -12.20 9.11 -16.60
C LYS A 23 -12.29 9.98 -15.37
N ARG A 24 -11.48 9.65 -14.37
CA ARG A 24 -11.37 10.42 -13.13
C ARG A 24 -9.92 10.41 -12.67
N ASN A 25 -9.49 11.52 -12.09
CA ASN A 25 -8.15 11.70 -11.58
C ASN A 25 -8.05 11.21 -10.12
N VAL A 26 -6.98 10.49 -9.80
CA VAL A 26 -6.74 9.90 -8.48
C VAL A 26 -6.62 10.97 -7.39
N LEU A 27 -5.91 12.07 -7.64
CA LEU A 27 -5.75 13.17 -6.69
C LEU A 27 -7.09 13.89 -6.43
N GLU A 28 -7.83 14.21 -7.49
CA GLU A 28 -9.13 14.87 -7.39
C GLU A 28 -10.16 14.02 -6.63
N GLU A 29 -10.24 12.72 -6.92
CA GLU A 29 -11.17 11.83 -6.22
C GLU A 29 -10.72 11.57 -4.77
N SER A 30 -9.41 11.53 -4.50
CA SER A 30 -8.88 11.43 -3.13
C SER A 30 -9.22 12.67 -2.29
N ALA A 31 -9.35 13.85 -2.92
CA ALA A 31 -9.76 15.07 -2.24
C ALA A 31 -11.15 14.94 -1.59
N ARG A 32 -12.02 14.07 -2.10
CA ARG A 32 -13.33 13.77 -1.48
C ARG A 32 -13.18 13.17 -0.09
N ILE A 33 -12.21 12.26 0.09
CA ILE A 33 -11.91 11.64 1.39
C ILE A 33 -11.22 12.65 2.31
N ALA A 34 -10.27 13.41 1.75
CA ALA A 34 -9.49 14.39 2.49
C ALA A 34 -10.25 15.69 2.82
N ARG A 35 -11.50 15.84 2.35
CA ARG A 35 -12.26 17.10 2.40
C ARG A 35 -11.48 18.29 1.83
N GLY A 36 -10.78 18.06 0.72
CA GLY A 36 -9.94 19.05 0.04
C GLY A 36 -8.49 19.12 0.53
N ASP A 37 -8.14 18.55 1.69
CA ASP A 37 -6.78 18.59 2.25
C ASP A 37 -5.88 17.46 1.72
N VAL A 38 -5.68 17.46 0.40
CA VAL A 38 -4.81 16.52 -0.30
C VAL A 38 -3.81 17.27 -1.17
N SER A 39 -2.58 16.78 -1.18
CA SER A 39 -1.50 17.29 -2.02
C SER A 39 -1.06 16.24 -3.03
N ASP A 40 -0.52 16.70 -4.16
CA ASP A 40 0.17 15.84 -5.10
C ASP A 40 1.28 15.08 -4.39
N LEU A 41 1.32 13.75 -4.57
CA LEU A 41 2.36 12.89 -4.02
C LEU A 41 3.77 13.39 -4.39
N ALA A 42 3.92 14.08 -5.53
CA ALA A 42 5.22 14.62 -6.00
C ALA A 42 5.83 15.66 -5.05
N LYS A 43 5.01 16.24 -4.18
CA LYS A 43 5.42 17.25 -3.20
C LYS A 43 5.70 16.65 -1.82
N LEU A 44 5.61 15.33 -1.67
CA LEU A 44 5.86 14.69 -0.38
C LEU A 44 7.36 14.70 -0.09
N GLU A 45 7.73 15.40 0.97
CA GLU A 45 9.09 15.41 1.52
C GLU A 45 9.16 14.47 2.73
N VAL A 46 9.92 13.37 2.61
CA VAL A 46 9.98 12.32 3.64
C VAL A 46 10.44 12.87 4.99
N THR A 47 11.31 13.87 5.01
CA THR A 47 11.83 14.49 6.24
C THR A 47 10.76 15.20 7.06
N ALA A 48 9.65 15.61 6.44
CA ALA A 48 8.58 16.36 7.09
C ALA A 48 7.56 15.49 7.86
N PHE A 49 7.66 14.16 7.80
CA PHE A 49 6.69 13.23 8.38
C PHE A 49 7.37 12.14 9.21
N ASP A 50 6.74 11.66 10.28
CA ASP A 50 7.34 10.64 11.15
C ASP A 50 7.06 9.19 10.71
N ALA A 51 6.02 8.98 9.91
CA ALA A 51 5.58 7.65 9.45
C ALA A 51 4.87 7.73 8.10
N LEU A 52 4.77 6.58 7.42
CA LEU A 52 3.98 6.41 6.20
C LEU A 52 2.83 5.43 6.46
N ILE A 53 1.60 5.86 6.17
CA ILE A 53 0.40 5.02 6.24
C ILE A 53 -0.19 4.91 4.84
N ILE A 54 -0.38 3.69 4.34
CA ILE A 54 -1.05 3.42 3.06
C ILE A 54 -2.34 2.63 3.33
N PRO A 55 -3.50 3.30 3.29
CA PRO A 55 -4.80 2.63 3.39
C PRO A 55 -4.99 1.56 2.31
N GLY A 56 -5.97 0.70 2.53
CA GLY A 56 -6.36 -0.33 1.58
C GLY A 56 -7.20 0.19 0.41
N GLY A 57 -7.93 -0.74 -0.21
CA GLY A 57 -8.80 -0.48 -1.35
C GLY A 57 -8.18 -0.90 -2.67
N PHE A 58 -9.01 -1.33 -3.61
CA PHE A 58 -8.54 -1.96 -4.86
C PHE A 58 -7.82 -0.98 -5.80
N GLY A 59 -7.93 0.32 -5.55
CA GLY A 59 -7.12 1.35 -6.20
C GLY A 59 -5.61 1.19 -5.93
N VAL A 60 -5.21 0.59 -4.80
CA VAL A 60 -3.79 0.31 -4.54
C VAL A 60 -3.23 -0.73 -5.51
N ALA A 61 -4.02 -1.77 -5.81
CA ALA A 61 -3.66 -2.83 -6.74
C ALA A 61 -3.73 -2.42 -8.22
N LYS A 62 -4.29 -1.24 -8.52
CA LYS A 62 -4.55 -0.76 -9.89
C LYS A 62 -3.82 0.52 -10.26
N ASN A 63 -3.70 1.45 -9.32
CA ASN A 63 -3.14 2.78 -9.56
C ASN A 63 -1.75 2.91 -8.91
N LEU A 64 -1.60 2.43 -7.66
CA LEU A 64 -0.29 2.44 -6.99
C LEU A 64 0.60 1.24 -7.37
N SER A 65 0.04 0.29 -8.10
CA SER A 65 0.70 -0.87 -8.69
C SER A 65 -0.19 -1.44 -9.81
N ASP A 66 0.32 -2.39 -10.57
CA ASP A 66 -0.45 -3.15 -11.57
C ASP A 66 -0.79 -4.59 -11.12
N TRP A 67 -0.81 -4.83 -9.80
CA TRP A 67 -1.09 -6.14 -9.19
C TRP A 67 -2.40 -6.77 -9.66
N ALA A 68 -3.45 -5.95 -9.82
CA ALA A 68 -4.76 -6.43 -10.25
C ALA A 68 -4.75 -7.07 -11.64
N VAL A 69 -3.76 -6.71 -12.48
CA VAL A 69 -3.63 -7.20 -13.87
C VAL A 69 -2.49 -8.20 -14.00
N LYS A 70 -1.35 -7.97 -13.32
CA LYS A 70 -0.13 -8.80 -13.45
C LYS A 70 0.09 -9.84 -12.36
N GLY A 71 -0.71 -9.84 -11.28
CA GLY A 71 -0.58 -10.80 -10.20
C GLY A 71 0.82 -10.76 -9.57
N LYS A 72 1.56 -11.88 -9.59
CA LYS A 72 2.89 -12.00 -8.95
C LYS A 72 3.99 -11.20 -9.64
N ASP A 73 3.84 -10.93 -10.94
CA ASP A 73 4.83 -10.21 -11.76
C ASP A 73 4.59 -8.70 -11.79
N TYR A 74 3.75 -8.21 -10.89
CA TYR A 74 3.44 -6.79 -10.77
C TYR A 74 4.65 -5.92 -10.46
N THR A 75 4.47 -4.65 -10.80
CA THR A 75 5.34 -3.53 -10.50
C THR A 75 4.58 -2.52 -9.64
N VAL A 76 5.33 -1.83 -8.78
CA VAL A 76 4.81 -0.72 -7.98
C VAL A 76 5.05 0.57 -8.75
N GLN A 77 4.13 1.53 -8.61
CA GLN A 77 4.28 2.84 -9.22
C GLN A 77 5.61 3.46 -8.73
N PRO A 78 6.47 4.01 -9.62
CA PRO A 78 7.87 4.33 -9.28
C PRO A 78 8.06 5.29 -8.11
N GLN A 79 7.17 6.26 -7.97
CA GLN A 79 7.19 7.25 -6.91
C GLN A 79 6.74 6.65 -5.57
N VAL A 80 5.72 5.78 -5.59
CA VAL A 80 5.30 5.04 -4.39
C VAL A 80 6.42 4.12 -3.90
N GLU A 81 7.06 3.41 -4.83
CA GLU A 81 8.23 2.57 -4.53
C GLU A 81 9.37 3.38 -3.90
N LYS A 82 9.70 4.54 -4.50
CA LYS A 82 10.73 5.45 -3.98
C LYS A 82 10.41 5.88 -2.55
N LEU A 83 9.19 6.33 -2.29
CA LEU A 83 8.78 6.80 -0.97
C LEU A 83 8.84 5.68 0.08
N ILE A 84 8.34 4.48 -0.23
CA ILE A 84 8.43 3.32 0.69
C ILE A 84 9.89 3.06 1.06
N LYS A 85 10.81 3.07 0.08
CA LYS A 85 12.25 2.89 0.30
C LYS A 85 12.84 4.00 1.16
N GLU A 86 12.48 5.26 0.92
CA GLU A 86 12.99 6.41 1.66
C GLU A 86 12.52 6.45 3.12
N PHE A 87 11.23 6.20 3.38
CA PHE A 87 10.71 6.07 4.74
C PHE A 87 11.38 4.92 5.49
N HIS A 88 11.53 3.76 4.83
CA HIS A 88 12.22 2.61 5.42
C HIS A 88 13.71 2.90 5.71
N ALA A 89 14.42 3.51 4.77
CA ALA A 89 15.84 3.88 4.94
C ALA A 89 16.04 4.89 6.07
N ALA A 90 15.08 5.81 6.27
CA ALA A 90 15.05 6.74 7.39
C ALA A 90 14.67 6.09 8.73
N GLY A 91 14.37 4.78 8.77
CA GLY A 91 13.94 4.07 9.97
C GLY A 91 12.54 4.48 10.45
N LYS A 92 11.72 5.05 9.57
CA LYS A 92 10.38 5.52 9.89
C LYS A 92 9.37 4.38 9.77
N PRO A 93 8.38 4.28 10.68
CA PRO A 93 7.38 3.23 10.62
C PRO A 93 6.57 3.26 9.32
N LEU A 94 6.29 2.07 8.79
CA LEU A 94 5.38 1.85 7.66
C LEU A 94 4.15 1.09 8.16
N ALA A 95 2.96 1.64 7.89
CA ALA A 95 1.68 1.03 8.22
C ALA A 95 0.86 0.79 6.95
N MET A 96 0.49 -0.47 6.71
CA MET A 96 -0.27 -0.87 5.51
C MET A 96 -1.47 -1.75 5.91
N CYS A 97 -2.57 -1.61 5.17
CA CYS A 97 -3.86 -2.23 5.48
C CYS A 97 -4.50 -2.87 4.24
N CYS A 98 -5.17 -4.01 4.43
CA CYS A 98 -5.86 -4.77 3.38
C CYS A 98 -4.88 -5.23 2.28
N ILE A 99 -5.04 -4.77 1.04
CA ILE A 99 -4.19 -5.16 -0.09
C ILE A 99 -2.88 -4.37 -0.16
N SER A 100 -2.76 -3.21 0.50
CA SER A 100 -1.55 -2.37 0.39
C SER A 100 -0.23 -3.01 0.87
N PRO A 101 -0.19 -3.98 1.80
CA PRO A 101 1.05 -4.66 2.18
C PRO A 101 1.77 -5.35 1.02
N VAL A 102 1.09 -5.70 -0.08
CA VAL A 102 1.77 -6.23 -1.27
C VAL A 102 2.83 -5.27 -1.78
N LEU A 103 2.60 -3.95 -1.70
CA LEU A 103 3.59 -2.95 -2.09
C LEU A 103 4.91 -3.13 -1.31
N ALA A 104 4.83 -3.31 0.01
CA ALA A 104 6.00 -3.56 0.85
C ALA A 104 6.68 -4.88 0.48
N ALA A 105 5.93 -5.96 0.26
CA ALA A 105 6.51 -7.25 -0.14
C ALA A 105 7.31 -7.16 -1.45
N LYS A 106 6.87 -6.34 -2.42
CA LYS A 106 7.65 -6.12 -3.65
C LYS A 106 8.90 -5.27 -3.41
N VAL A 107 8.75 -4.22 -2.61
CA VAL A 107 9.72 -3.11 -2.53
C VAL A 107 10.81 -3.36 -1.49
N LEU A 108 10.50 -4.10 -0.42
CA LEU A 108 11.36 -4.35 0.74
C LEU A 108 11.56 -5.86 0.94
N PRO A 109 12.53 -6.49 0.25
CA PRO A 109 12.82 -7.91 0.45
C PRO A 109 13.14 -8.22 1.92
N GLY A 110 12.50 -9.26 2.45
CA GLY A 110 12.69 -9.71 3.83
C GLY A 110 11.77 -9.04 4.85
N CYS A 111 10.87 -8.14 4.42
CA CYS A 111 9.84 -7.63 5.31
C CYS A 111 8.79 -8.71 5.60
N GLU A 112 8.31 -8.75 6.84
CA GLU A 112 7.16 -9.57 7.22
C GLU A 112 5.88 -8.76 7.00
N ILE A 113 4.95 -9.35 6.26
CA ILE A 113 3.62 -8.75 6.02
C ILE A 113 2.49 -9.73 6.29
N THR A 114 1.29 -9.20 6.48
CA THR A 114 0.04 -9.97 6.44
C THR A 114 -0.99 -9.26 5.56
N VAL A 115 -1.76 -10.05 4.81
CA VAL A 115 -2.96 -9.60 4.07
C VAL A 115 -4.23 -10.22 4.67
N GLY A 116 -4.13 -10.78 5.88
CA GLY A 116 -5.18 -11.57 6.53
C GLY A 116 -5.04 -13.07 6.22
N GLN A 117 -6.18 -13.76 6.20
CA GLN A 117 -6.27 -15.18 5.87
C GLN A 117 -7.04 -15.32 4.55
N ASP A 118 -6.34 -15.67 3.48
CA ASP A 118 -6.95 -16.02 2.20
C ASP A 118 -6.72 -17.50 1.92
N LYS A 119 -7.79 -18.22 1.55
CA LYS A 119 -7.75 -19.65 1.24
C LYS A 119 -7.26 -19.90 -0.19
N GLU A 120 -7.29 -18.88 -1.06
CA GLU A 120 -6.75 -18.93 -2.41
C GLU A 120 -5.24 -18.59 -2.41
N CYS A 121 -4.44 -19.50 -1.84
CA CYS A 121 -2.97 -19.37 -1.72
C CYS A 121 -2.24 -19.08 -3.04
N GLU A 122 -2.81 -19.46 -4.20
CA GLU A 122 -2.11 -19.43 -5.48
C GLU A 122 -1.91 -18.01 -6.02
N ARG A 123 -2.73 -17.04 -5.62
CA ARG A 123 -2.70 -15.68 -6.15
C ARG A 123 -1.66 -14.78 -5.47
N TRP A 124 -1.22 -15.17 -4.28
CA TRP A 124 -0.28 -14.40 -3.48
C TRP A 124 1.16 -14.68 -3.89
N VAL A 125 2.03 -13.67 -3.73
CA VAL A 125 3.47 -13.83 -3.95
C VAL A 125 3.96 -14.94 -3.02
N THR A 126 4.68 -15.93 -3.55
CA THR A 126 5.06 -17.15 -2.82
C THR A 126 5.90 -16.86 -1.57
N MET A 127 5.20 -16.80 -0.43
CA MET A 127 5.46 -17.39 0.90
C MET A 127 6.89 -17.67 1.39
N SER A 128 7.85 -16.76 1.21
CA SER A 128 8.98 -16.64 2.16
C SER A 128 8.91 -15.38 3.04
N GLN A 129 7.90 -14.51 2.79
CA GLN A 129 7.83 -13.14 3.35
C GLN A 129 6.41 -12.74 3.81
N VAL A 130 5.42 -13.62 3.68
CA VAL A 130 4.02 -13.36 4.07
C VAL A 130 3.63 -14.34 5.17
N TRP A 131 3.42 -13.84 6.39
CA TRP A 131 2.85 -14.64 7.47
C TRP A 131 1.32 -14.58 7.40
N VAL A 132 0.73 -15.61 6.81
CA VAL A 132 -0.71 -15.88 6.80
C VAL A 132 -1.08 -16.64 8.09
N ASN A 133 -0.77 -16.08 9.26
CA ASN A 133 -1.26 -16.64 10.53
C ASN A 133 -1.12 -15.67 11.74
N ARG A 134 -1.92 -14.61 11.76
CA ARG A 134 -2.52 -14.02 12.97
C ARG A 134 -3.52 -12.94 12.58
N ALA A 135 -4.48 -12.68 13.47
CA ALA A 135 -5.66 -11.87 13.23
C ALA A 135 -5.35 -10.42 12.79
N THR A 136 -6.26 -9.97 11.94
CA THR A 136 -6.52 -8.72 11.21
C THR A 136 -5.99 -7.36 11.72
N TYR A 137 -5.70 -6.51 10.71
CA TYR A 137 -5.49 -5.05 10.67
C TYR A 137 -4.14 -4.55 11.19
N LEU A 138 -3.34 -3.96 10.29
CA LEU A 138 -2.06 -3.28 10.53
C LEU A 138 -0.82 -4.19 10.43
N CYS A 139 -0.21 -4.18 9.25
CA CYS A 139 1.20 -4.51 9.15
C CYS A 139 1.99 -3.27 9.58
N VAL A 140 2.58 -3.30 10.78
CA VAL A 140 3.56 -2.29 11.20
C VAL A 140 4.95 -2.88 10.93
N CYS A 141 5.67 -2.37 9.94
CA CYS A 141 7.11 -2.60 9.88
C CYS A 141 7.77 -1.63 10.86
N VAL A 142 7.95 -2.04 12.12
CA VAL A 142 8.89 -1.40 13.04
C VAL A 142 10.24 -2.06 12.84
N ARG A 143 11.26 -1.30 12.47
CA ARG A 143 12.64 -1.78 12.51
C ARG A 143 13.01 -1.99 13.98
N GLU A 144 12.95 -3.23 14.46
CA GLU A 144 13.51 -3.60 15.76
C GLU A 144 15.01 -3.27 15.74
N ARG A 145 15.45 -2.31 16.55
CA ARG A 145 16.86 -2.22 16.94
C ARG A 145 17.13 -3.46 17.80
N GLU A 146 18.12 -4.26 17.43
CA GLU A 146 18.56 -5.43 18.21
C GLU A 146 18.62 -5.13 19.71
N LYS A 147 17.58 -5.54 20.45
CA LYS A 147 17.62 -5.97 21.84
C LYS A 147 16.24 -6.45 22.27
N GLU A 148 16.20 -7.76 22.53
CA GLU A 148 15.20 -8.51 23.29
C GLU A 148 13.79 -8.58 22.70
N ARG A 149 13.46 -9.81 22.30
CA ARG A 149 12.12 -10.29 21.92
C ARG A 149 11.11 -9.98 23.02
N GLU A 150 10.27 -8.97 22.82
CA GLU A 150 8.94 -8.90 23.40
C GLU A 150 8.02 -8.18 22.42
N SER A 151 7.13 -8.96 21.80
CA SER A 151 6.13 -8.46 20.85
C SER A 151 5.04 -7.74 21.63
N VAL A 152 5.15 -6.40 21.71
CA VAL A 152 4.06 -5.55 22.17
C VAL A 152 3.14 -5.26 20.98
N CYS A 153 2.03 -6.01 20.89
CA CYS A 153 0.88 -5.58 20.10
C CYS A 153 0.20 -4.42 20.85
N VAL A 154 0.13 -3.24 20.22
CA VAL A 154 -0.78 -2.15 20.61
C VAL A 154 -1.96 -2.15 19.65
#